data_AF-F9Q610-F1
#
_entry.id   AF-F9Q610-F1
#
_cell.length_a   1.000
_cell.length_b   1.000
_cell.length_c   1.000
_cell.angle_alpha   90.00
_cell.angle_beta   90.00
_cell.angle_gamma   90.00
#
_symmetry.space_group_name_H-M   'P 1'
#
loop_
_entity.id
_entity.type
_entity.pdbx_description
1 polymer ?
#
loop_
_entity_poly.entity_id
_entity_poly.type
_entity_poly.pdbx_seq_one_letter_code
_entity_poly.pdbx_strand_id
1 'polypeptide(L)'
;MTWQTELNSSFAWLLQAFAWIILGFFITIGLFSRTEFGRKFARIVRPSLHRGNILKFGGLLLLLIMMVLLEVRFSVLNSFFYNGLYSSMQELDADKFWFFAKLNALLVGVQVLHTIVDYFLQQLFQIRWLESLNAVLVQRWLENKNIIG
;
A
#
# COMPACT_ATOMS: atom_id res chain seq x y z
N MET A 1 -16.77 5.00 22.65
CA MET A 1 -15.29 5.17 22.59
C MET A 1 -15.00 6.60 22.20
N THR A 2 -14.00 7.25 22.81
CA THR A 2 -13.62 8.62 22.44
C THR A 2 -12.73 8.58 21.20
N TRP A 3 -12.93 9.48 20.24
CA TRP A 3 -12.15 9.56 19.01
C TRP A 3 -10.61 9.60 19.25
N GLN A 4 -10.20 10.19 20.38
CA GLN A 4 -8.81 10.22 20.85
C GLN A 4 -8.24 8.82 21.13
N THR A 5 -9.03 7.94 21.74
CA THR A 5 -8.61 6.55 22.00
C THR A 5 -8.46 5.74 20.71
N GLU A 6 -9.29 6.00 19.70
CA GLU A 6 -9.16 5.38 18.38
C GLU A 6 -7.91 5.85 17.61
N LEU A 7 -7.55 7.13 17.70
CA LEU A 7 -6.32 7.62 17.09
C LEU A 7 -5.08 6.99 17.74
N ASN A 8 -5.06 6.89 19.07
CA ASN A 8 -3.91 6.30 19.76
C ASN A 8 -3.79 4.78 19.52
N SER A 9 -4.93 4.07 19.47
CA SER A 9 -4.95 2.64 19.13
C SER A 9 -4.59 2.36 17.66
N SER A 10 -4.78 3.35 16.77
CA SER A 10 -4.46 3.22 15.34
C SER A 10 -3.01 2.83 15.10
N PHE A 11 -2.07 3.40 15.86
CA PHE A 11 -0.64 3.14 15.65
C PHE A 11 -0.27 1.69 15.98
N ALA A 12 -0.74 1.18 17.12
CA ALA A 12 -0.52 -0.21 17.52
C ALA A 12 -1.20 -1.18 16.54
N TRP A 13 -2.42 -0.86 16.11
CA TRP A 13 -3.16 -1.65 15.13
C TRP A 13 -2.42 -1.72 13.78
N LEU A 14 -1.90 -0.59 13.28
CA LEU A 14 -1.13 -0.54 12.05
C LEU A 14 0.11 -1.43 12.12
N LEU A 15 0.89 -1.36 13.20
CA LEU A 15 2.07 -2.19 13.39
C LEU A 15 1.73 -3.69 13.41
N GLN A 16 0.69 -4.06 14.16
CA GLN A 16 0.25 -5.45 14.26
C GLN A 16 -0.28 -5.97 12.91
N ALA A 17 -1.13 -5.20 12.24
CA ALA A 17 -1.67 -5.56 10.92
C ALA A 17 -0.56 -5.69 9.88
N PHE A 18 0.41 -4.77 9.89
CA PHE A 18 1.57 -4.80 9.00
C PHE A 18 2.39 -6.08 9.17
N ALA A 19 2.65 -6.50 10.42
CA ALA A 19 3.35 -7.75 10.69
C ALA A 19 2.60 -8.97 10.12
N TRP A 20 1.28 -9.04 10.31
CA TRP A 20 0.46 -10.14 9.79
C TRP A 20 0.38 -10.15 8.26
N ILE A 21 0.28 -8.98 7.63
CA ILE A 21 0.26 -8.88 6.16
C ILE A 21 1.60 -9.30 5.57
N ILE A 22 2.72 -8.86 6.16
CA ILE A 22 4.05 -9.28 5.70
C ILE A 22 4.19 -10.80 5.78
N LEU A 23 3.79 -11.38 6.91
CA LEU A 23 3.83 -12.82 7.12
C LEU A 23 2.97 -13.56 6.08
N GLY A 24 1.73 -13.11 5.87
CA GLY A 24 0.84 -13.66 4.85
C GLY A 24 1.42 -13.53 3.44
N PHE A 25 2.01 -12.38 3.11
CA PHE A 25 2.62 -12.10 1.82
C PHE A 25 3.80 -13.04 1.52
N PHE A 26 4.67 -13.30 2.49
CA PHE A 26 5.77 -14.25 2.31
C PHE A 26 5.26 -15.70 2.18
N ILE A 27 4.24 -16.08 2.94
CA ILE A 27 3.62 -17.41 2.83
C ILE A 27 3.01 -17.61 1.44
N THR A 28 2.26 -16.63 0.93
CA THR A 28 1.63 -16.72 -0.40
C THR A 28 2.65 -16.76 -1.51
N ILE A 29 3.72 -15.94 -1.44
CA ILE A 29 4.84 -16.03 -2.40
C ILE A 29 5.50 -17.40 -2.33
N GLY A 30 5.74 -17.94 -1.13
CA GLY A 30 6.34 -19.25 -0.93
C GLY A 30 5.51 -20.36 -1.58
N LEU A 31 4.20 -20.36 -1.35
CA LEU A 31 3.25 -21.30 -1.98
C LEU A 31 3.21 -21.13 -3.50
N PHE A 32 3.10 -19.89 -3.97
CA PHE A 32 3.01 -19.58 -5.40
C PHE A 32 4.26 -20.01 -6.16
N SER A 33 5.44 -19.81 -5.56
CA SER A 33 6.73 -20.19 -6.15
C SER A 33 6.89 -21.70 -6.37
N ARG A 34 6.08 -22.54 -5.71
CA ARG A 34 6.07 -24.00 -5.92
C ARG A 34 5.28 -24.42 -7.16
N THR A 35 4.42 -23.55 -7.69
CA THR A 35 3.64 -23.84 -8.90
C THR A 35 4.50 -23.75 -10.16
N GLU A 36 4.13 -24.47 -11.22
CA GLU A 36 4.77 -24.37 -12.54
C GLU A 36 4.84 -22.92 -13.05
N PHE A 37 3.74 -22.19 -12.90
CA PHE A 37 3.66 -20.78 -13.28
C PHE A 37 4.59 -19.92 -12.42
N GLY A 38 4.56 -20.07 -11.10
CA GLY A 38 5.41 -19.31 -10.18
C GLY A 38 6.90 -19.52 -10.43
N ARG A 39 7.33 -20.75 -10.76
CA ARG A 39 8.72 -21.04 -11.15
C ARG A 39 9.12 -20.33 -12.44
N LYS A 40 8.25 -20.34 -13.46
CA LYS A 40 8.48 -19.64 -14.74
C LYS A 40 8.52 -18.12 -14.53
N PHE A 41 7.58 -17.57 -13.77
CA PHE A 41 7.52 -16.16 -13.43
C PHE A 41 8.76 -15.70 -12.66
N ALA A 42 9.18 -16.46 -11.64
CA ALA A 42 10.38 -16.17 -10.87
C ALA A 42 11.64 -16.12 -11.76
N ARG A 43 11.74 -16.96 -12.80
CA ARG A 43 12.88 -16.94 -13.74
C ARG A 43 12.94 -15.66 -14.60
N ILE A 44 11.79 -15.05 -14.87
CA ILE A 44 11.67 -13.79 -15.62
C ILE A 44 11.97 -12.61 -14.70
N VAL A 45 11.48 -12.65 -13.47
CA VAL A 45 11.54 -11.53 -12.52
C VAL A 45 12.86 -11.44 -11.75
N ARG A 46 13.43 -12.58 -11.36
CA ARG A 46 14.66 -12.63 -10.55
C ARG A 46 15.85 -11.85 -11.14
N PRO A 47 16.10 -11.85 -12.48
CA PRO A 47 17.15 -11.04 -13.08
C PRO A 47 16.86 -9.52 -13.06
N SER A 48 15.59 -9.12 -13.09
CA SER A 48 15.20 -7.70 -12.96
C SER A 48 15.48 -7.17 -11.55
N LEU A 49 15.45 -8.04 -10.54
CA LEU A 49 15.85 -7.71 -9.18
C LEU A 49 17.39 -7.81 -9.01
N HIS A 50 18.13 -6.87 -9.59
CA HIS A 50 19.59 -6.79 -9.38
C HIS A 50 19.92 -6.51 -7.90
N ARG A 51 20.97 -7.15 -7.34
CA ARG A 51 21.46 -6.97 -5.95
C ARG A 51 21.53 -5.51 -5.46
N GLY A 52 21.81 -4.53 -6.33
CA GLY A 52 21.88 -3.11 -5.96
C GLY A 52 20.53 -2.39 -5.83
N ASN A 53 19.47 -2.90 -6.46
CA ASN A 53 18.15 -2.24 -6.49
C ASN A 53 17.07 -3.00 -5.70
N ILE A 54 17.35 -4.24 -5.27
CA ILE A 54 16.40 -5.07 -4.52
C ILE A 54 15.96 -4.42 -3.21
N LEU A 55 16.85 -3.72 -2.50
CA LEU A 55 16.52 -3.02 -1.27
C LEU A 55 15.58 -1.84 -1.54
N LYS A 56 15.79 -1.12 -2.65
CA LYS A 56 14.94 0.01 -3.05
C LYS A 56 13.54 -0.46 -3.45
N PHE A 57 13.46 -1.54 -4.24
CA PHE A 57 12.18 -2.14 -4.63
C PHE A 57 11.45 -2.74 -3.42
N GLY A 58 12.16 -3.44 -2.54
CA GLY A 58 11.59 -3.99 -1.32
C GLY A 58 11.08 -2.90 -0.38
N GLY A 59 11.86 -1.84 -0.18
CA GLY A 59 11.43 -0.68 0.62
C GLY A 59 10.21 0.02 0.05
N LEU A 60 10.16 0.22 -1.28
CA LEU A 60 9.02 0.84 -1.94
C LEU A 60 7.77 -0.06 -1.86
N LEU A 61 7.92 -1.38 -2.02
CA LEU A 61 6.82 -2.33 -1.85
C LEU A 61 6.27 -2.34 -0.42
N LEU A 62 7.15 -2.34 0.58
CA LEU A 62 6.76 -2.25 1.99
C LEU A 62 6.03 -0.93 2.29
N LEU A 63 6.51 0.18 1.72
CA LEU A 63 5.85 1.48 1.83
C LEU A 63 4.46 1.46 1.19
N LEU A 64 4.29 0.83 0.02
CA LEU A 64 2.98 0.68 -0.62
C LEU A 64 2.03 -0.18 0.22
N ILE A 65 2.51 -1.27 0.83
CA ILE A 65 1.70 -2.07 1.76
C ILE A 65 1.25 -1.21 2.95
N MET A 66 2.13 -0.36 3.48
CA MET A 66 1.77 0.59 4.54
C MET A 66 0.72 1.61 4.06
N MET A 67 0.82 2.12 2.83
CA MET A 67 -0.19 3.04 2.27
C MET A 67 -1.58 2.41 2.20
N VAL A 68 -1.67 1.13 1.80
CA VAL A 68 -2.94 0.37 1.80
C VAL A 68 -3.50 0.22 3.21
N LEU A 69 -2.66 -0.07 4.21
CA LEU A 69 -3.10 -0.17 5.60
C LEU A 69 -3.63 1.17 6.15
N LEU A 70 -2.97 2.27 5.80
CA LEU A 70 -3.44 3.61 6.14
C LEU A 70 -4.81 3.88 5.53
N GLU A 71 -5.04 3.50 4.28
CA GLU A 71 -6.34 3.64 3.61
C GLU A 71 -7.44 2.88 4.36
N VAL A 72 -7.19 1.63 4.72
CA VAL A 72 -8.13 0.82 5.52
C VAL A 72 -8.42 1.52 6.86
N ARG A 73 -7.41 2.09 7.52
CA ARG A 73 -7.61 2.80 8.78
C ARG A 73 -8.41 4.09 8.61
N PHE A 74 -8.18 4.84 7.53
CA PHE A 74 -9.00 6.00 7.18
C PHE A 74 -10.46 5.62 6.95
N SER A 75 -10.73 4.48 6.30
CA SER A 75 -12.11 3.97 6.12
C SER A 75 -12.82 3.69 7.45
N VAL A 76 -12.10 3.11 8.42
CA VAL A 76 -12.63 2.88 9.78
C VAL A 76 -12.90 4.20 10.51
N LEU A 77 -11.96 5.14 10.46
CA LEU A 77 -12.14 6.48 11.06
C LEU A 77 -13.33 7.22 10.45
N ASN A 78 -13.52 7.10 9.13
CA ASN A 78 -14.64 7.70 8.43
C ASN A 78 -15.98 7.09 8.88
N SER A 79 -16.02 5.77 9.11
CA SER A 79 -17.20 5.08 9.66
C SER A 79 -17.57 5.58 11.06
N PHE A 80 -16.57 5.78 11.95
CA PHE A 80 -16.79 6.38 13.28
C PHE A 80 -17.30 7.82 13.20
N PHE A 81 -16.76 8.61 12.27
CA PHE A 81 -17.23 9.97 12.02
C PHE A 81 -18.71 9.97 11.61
N TYR A 82 -19.11 9.19 10.60
CA TYR A 82 -20.49 9.18 10.13
C TYR A 82 -21.45 8.80 11.25
N ASN A 83 -21.11 7.80 12.06
CA ASN A 83 -21.90 7.41 13.21
C ASN A 83 -22.06 8.59 14.20
N GLY A 84 -20.97 9.26 14.56
CA GLY A 84 -20.99 10.42 15.45
C GLY A 84 -21.78 11.60 14.91
N LEU A 85 -21.68 11.87 13.61
CA LEU A 85 -22.44 12.93 12.94
C LEU A 85 -23.94 12.62 12.97
N TYR A 86 -24.35 11.40 12.61
CA TYR A 86 -25.76 10.99 12.65
C TYR A 86 -26.33 11.07 14.07
N SER A 87 -25.59 10.61 15.08
CA SER A 87 -26.02 10.74 16.48
C SER A 87 -26.18 12.19 16.90
N SER A 88 -25.26 13.10 16.50
CA SER A 88 -25.39 14.52 16.84
C SER A 88 -26.64 15.18 16.24
N MET A 89 -27.03 14.79 15.02
CA MET A 89 -28.25 15.28 14.38
C MET A 89 -29.51 14.72 15.04
N GLN A 90 -29.49 13.45 15.46
CA GLN A 90 -30.60 12.82 16.18
C GLN A 90 -30.82 13.44 17.56
N GLU A 91 -29.75 13.78 18.26
CA GLU A 91 -29.78 14.42 19.58
C GLU A 91 -30.02 15.94 19.50
N LEU A 92 -30.08 16.52 18.30
CA LEU A 92 -30.17 17.98 18.06
C LEU A 92 -29.05 18.76 18.78
N ASP A 93 -27.88 18.16 18.91
CA ASP A 93 -26.72 18.71 19.61
C ASP A 93 -25.81 19.45 18.62
N ALA A 94 -25.98 20.78 18.56
CA ALA A 94 -25.27 21.65 17.64
C ALA A 94 -23.74 21.66 17.89
N ASP A 95 -23.31 21.56 19.15
CA ASP A 95 -21.89 21.61 19.50
C ASP A 95 -21.18 20.33 19.03
N LYS A 96 -21.80 19.16 19.25
CA LYS A 96 -21.30 17.89 18.72
C LYS A 96 -21.28 17.88 17.19
N PHE A 97 -22.32 18.43 16.55
CA PHE A 97 -22.37 18.51 15.09
C PHE A 97 -21.19 19.30 14.51
N TRP A 98 -20.94 20.50 15.02
CA TRP A 98 -19.83 21.34 14.53
C TRP A 98 -18.46 20.74 14.83
N PHE A 99 -18.32 20.00 15.94
CA PHE A 99 -17.12 19.23 16.23
C PHE A 99 -16.84 18.18 15.14
N PHE A 100 -17.83 17.33 14.83
CA PHE A 100 -17.69 16.31 13.79
C PHE A 100 -17.52 16.91 12.39
N ALA A 101 -18.17 18.02 12.07
CA ALA A 101 -18.01 18.71 10.78
C ALA A 101 -16.56 19.21 10.56
N LYS A 102 -15.94 19.82 11.59
CA LYS A 102 -14.54 20.25 11.53
C LYS A 102 -13.57 19.07 11.44
N LEU A 103 -13.84 18.00 12.19
CA LEU A 103 -13.05 16.77 12.14
C LEU A 103 -13.07 16.17 10.73
N ASN A 104 -14.22 16.18 10.06
CA ASN A 104 -14.34 15.71 8.68
C ASN A 104 -13.53 16.55 7.69
N ALA A 105 -13.59 17.88 7.80
CA ALA A 105 -12.81 18.75 6.93
C ALA A 105 -11.29 18.44 7.04
N LEU A 106 -10.81 18.19 8.26
CA LEU A 106 -9.44 17.76 8.50
C LEU A 106 -9.15 16.37 7.90
N LEU A 107 -10.03 15.40 8.15
CA LEU A 107 -9.87 14.01 7.68
C LEU A 107 -9.81 13.95 6.15
N VAL A 108 -10.72 14.65 5.47
CA VAL A 108 -10.75 14.76 4.00
C VAL A 108 -9.46 15.38 3.48
N GLY A 109 -8.96 16.44 4.12
CA GLY A 109 -7.69 17.07 3.72
C GLY A 109 -6.51 16.10 3.79
N VAL A 110 -6.40 15.33 4.88
CA VAL A 110 -5.37 14.30 5.03
C VAL A 110 -5.56 13.17 4.04
N GLN A 111 -6.80 12.73 3.81
CA GLN A 111 -7.12 11.65 2.88
C GLN A 111 -6.76 12.02 1.44
N VAL A 112 -7.05 13.24 1.00
CA VAL A 112 -6.65 13.73 -0.34
C VAL A 112 -5.13 13.71 -0.50
N LEU A 113 -4.39 14.18 0.51
CA LEU A 113 -2.93 14.13 0.50
C LEU A 113 -2.41 12.69 0.44
N HIS A 114 -2.99 11.79 1.24
CA HIS A 114 -2.66 10.36 1.21
C HIS A 114 -2.91 9.75 -0.17
N THR A 115 -4.06 10.01 -0.81
CA THR A 115 -4.37 9.51 -2.15
C THR A 115 -3.38 10.01 -3.20
N ILE A 116 -2.97 11.28 -3.15
CA ILE A 116 -1.98 11.85 -4.09
C ILE A 116 -0.61 11.18 -3.90
N VAL A 117 -0.18 11.00 -2.65
CA VAL A 117 1.09 10.36 -2.33
C VAL A 117 1.09 8.89 -2.73
N ASP A 118 0.01 8.17 -2.44
CA ASP A 118 -0.15 6.76 -2.82
C ASP A 118 -0.09 6.60 -4.35
N TYR A 119 -0.84 7.41 -5.09
CA TYR A 119 -0.78 7.42 -6.56
C TYR A 119 0.66 7.66 -7.08
N PHE A 120 1.35 8.65 -6.53
CA PHE A 120 2.73 8.95 -6.93
C PHE A 120 3.69 7.78 -6.67
N LEU A 121 3.60 7.15 -5.50
CA LEU A 121 4.45 6.02 -5.13
C LEU A 121 4.18 4.79 -5.99
N GLN A 122 2.90 4.52 -6.31
CA GLN A 122 2.52 3.43 -7.22
C GLN A 122 3.08 3.65 -8.62
N GLN A 123 2.95 4.86 -9.17
CA GLN A 123 3.53 5.22 -10.47
C GLN A 123 5.05 5.07 -10.47
N LEU A 124 5.72 5.58 -9.42
CA LEU A 124 7.18 5.45 -9.29
C LEU A 124 7.63 3.99 -9.26
N PHE A 125 6.91 3.14 -8.53
CA PHE A 125 7.18 1.71 -8.48
C PHE A 125 6.98 1.06 -9.85
N GLN A 126 5.85 1.31 -10.50
CA GLN A 126 5.50 0.73 -11.79
C GLN A 126 6.52 1.09 -12.87
N ILE A 127 6.90 2.38 -12.97
CA ILE A 127 7.85 2.85 -13.97
C ILE A 127 9.21 2.17 -13.76
N ARG A 128 9.76 2.22 -12.54
CA ARG A 128 11.08 1.62 -12.24
C ARG A 128 11.07 0.11 -12.45
N TRP A 129 9.96 -0.54 -12.12
CA TRP A 129 9.78 -1.96 -12.34
C TRP A 129 9.81 -2.31 -13.82
N LEU A 130 9.02 -1.60 -14.64
CA LEU A 130 8.95 -1.82 -16.08
C LEU A 130 10.26 -1.50 -16.78
N GLU A 131 10.94 -0.42 -16.38
CA GLU A 131 12.27 -0.07 -16.88
C GLU A 131 13.27 -1.20 -16.63
N SER A 132 13.32 -1.71 -15.40
CA SER A 132 14.22 -2.80 -15.02
C SER A 132 13.90 -4.10 -15.74
N LEU A 133 12.61 -4.42 -15.92
CA LEU A 133 12.17 -5.60 -16.64
C LEU A 133 12.53 -5.50 -18.13
N ASN A 134 12.28 -4.33 -18.73
CA ASN A 134 12.56 -4.10 -20.14
C ASN A 134 14.06 -4.19 -20.44
N ALA A 135 14.91 -3.61 -19.59
CA ALA A 135 16.36 -3.70 -19.73
C ALA A 135 16.85 -5.16 -19.80
N VAL A 136 16.34 -6.02 -18.90
CA VAL A 136 16.69 -7.46 -18.89
C VAL A 136 16.18 -8.18 -20.13
N LEU A 137 14.95 -7.90 -20.56
CA LEU A 137 14.35 -8.57 -21.73
C LEU A 137 15.07 -8.19 -23.03
N VAL A 138 15.39 -6.91 -23.22
CA VAL A 138 16.13 -6.41 -24.38
C VAL A 138 17.54 -6.99 -24.40
N GLN A 139 18.24 -7.01 -23.26
CA GLN A 139 19.58 -7.59 -23.17
C GLN A 139 19.58 -9.06 -23.61
N ARG A 140 18.66 -9.87 -23.07
CA ARG A 140 18.53 -11.29 -23.44
C ARG A 140 18.20 -11.49 -24.92
N TRP A 141 17.38 -10.60 -25.48
CA TRP A 141 17.03 -10.67 -26.89
C TRP A 141 18.22 -10.37 -27.80
N LEU A 142 19.03 -9.37 -27.46
CA LEU A 142 20.26 -9.03 -28.19
C LEU A 142 21.31 -10.13 -28.10
N GLU A 143 21.53 -10.70 -26.90
CA GLU A 143 22.43 -11.84 -26.69
C GLU A 143 22.04 -13.03 -27.56
N ASN A 144 20.75 -13.35 -27.67
CA ASN A 144 20.27 -14.46 -28.50
C ASN A 144 20.46 -14.19 -30.01
N LYS A 145 20.40 -12.93 -30.46
CA LYS A 145 20.62 -12.59 -31.86
C LYS A 145 22.08 -12.64 -32.28
N ASN A 146 23.01 -12.30 -31.39
CA ASN A 146 24.45 -12.34 -31.66
C ASN A 146 25.03 -13.77 -31.77
N ILE A 147 24.26 -14.80 -31.40
CA ILE A 147 24.69 -16.21 -31.49
C ILE A 147 24.36 -16.80 -32.90
N ILE A 148 23.58 -16.09 -33.72
CA ILE A 148 23.11 -16.55 -35.04
C ILE A 148 23.87 -15.84 -36.20
N GLY A 149 24.78 -14.91 -35.91
CA GLY A 149 25.67 -14.25 -36.88
C GLY A 149 27.11 -14.71 -36.73
#